data_AF-A0A314YMS9-F1
#
_entry.id   AF-A0A314YMS9-F1
#
_cell.length_a   1.000
_cell.length_b   1.000
_cell.length_c   1.000
_cell.angle_alpha   90.00
_cell.angle_beta   90.00
_cell.angle_gamma   90.00
#
_symmetry.space_group_name_H-M   'P 1'
#
loop_
_entity.id
_entity.type
_entity.pdbx_description
1 polymer ?
#
loop_
_entity_poly.entity_id
_entity_poly.type
_entity_poly.pdbx_seq_one_letter_code
_entity_poly.pdbx_strand_id
1 'polypeptide(L)'
;MALDTINKCLSEAICALSRGRLDGESRTAGLIHSGNEILEMHKYYPEISPQERESVSEQHIVLRQLEAVLSIHKLARGGHYADALREVARLPFLPLDPRTPDATTDVFQNLSPHVQACVPDLLKVALTCLDNMVDSDGSLRALRAKIASFIANNSSRNWPRDLYEKVAQSF
;
A
#
# COMPACT_ATOMS: atom_id res chain seq x y z
N MET A 1 15.57 -10.35 10.55
CA MET A 1 14.77 -10.22 11.79
C MET A 1 13.42 -10.91 11.56
N ALA A 2 12.79 -11.48 12.60
CA ALA A 2 11.50 -12.18 12.46
C ALA A 2 10.39 -11.27 11.89
N LEU A 3 10.29 -10.02 12.38
CA LEU A 3 9.29 -9.06 11.91
C LEU A 3 9.49 -8.65 10.44
N ASP A 4 10.74 -8.48 10.01
CA ASP A 4 11.07 -8.25 8.59
C ASP A 4 10.66 -9.44 7.70
N THR A 5 10.80 -10.67 8.19
CA THR A 5 10.33 -11.87 7.46
C THR A 5 8.81 -11.90 7.37
N ILE A 6 8.10 -11.53 8.43
CA ILE A 6 6.64 -11.37 8.41
C ILE A 6 6.23 -10.31 7.39
N ASN A 7 6.88 -9.14 7.38
CA ASN A 7 6.61 -8.07 6.44
C ASN A 7 6.82 -8.51 4.99
N LYS A 8 7.91 -9.23 4.70
CA LYS A 8 8.16 -9.82 3.38
C LYS A 8 7.04 -10.78 2.97
N CYS A 9 6.70 -11.74 3.84
CA CYS A 9 5.65 -12.72 3.55
C CYS A 9 4.27 -12.07 3.39
N LEU A 10 4.00 -11.00 4.14
CA LEU A 10 2.76 -10.24 4.04
C LEU A 10 2.68 -9.48 2.72
N SER A 11 3.76 -8.82 2.31
CA SER A 11 3.89 -8.18 1.00
C SER A 11 3.64 -9.17 -0.15
N GLU A 12 4.29 -10.33 -0.12
CA GLU A 12 4.09 -11.38 -1.12
C GLU A 12 2.63 -11.89 -1.15
N ALA A 13 2.00 -12.03 0.01
CA ALA A 13 0.61 -12.46 0.14
C ALA A 13 -0.36 -11.40 -0.39
N ILE A 14 -0.11 -10.11 -0.13
CA ILE A 14 -0.90 -8.99 -0.68
C ILE A 14 -0.81 -8.98 -2.21
N CYS A 15 0.39 -9.07 -2.79
CA CYS A 15 0.55 -9.11 -4.24
C CYS A 15 -0.03 -10.40 -4.86
N ALA A 16 -0.11 -11.51 -4.12
CA ALA A 16 -0.81 -12.70 -4.58
C ALA A 16 -2.35 -12.51 -4.57
N LEU A 17 -2.87 -11.80 -3.55
CA LEU A 17 -4.28 -11.48 -3.40
C LEU A 17 -4.78 -10.57 -4.54
N SER A 18 -4.00 -9.54 -4.88
CA SER A 18 -4.32 -8.62 -5.99
C SER A 18 -4.47 -9.35 -7.34
N ARG A 19 -3.72 -10.44 -7.53
CA ARG A 19 -3.75 -11.30 -8.72
C ARG A 19 -4.85 -12.39 -8.67
N GLY A 20 -5.75 -12.35 -7.70
CA GLY A 20 -6.94 -13.22 -7.65
C GLY A 20 -6.75 -14.57 -6.96
N ARG A 21 -5.67 -14.79 -6.19
CA ARG A 21 -5.53 -16.03 -5.39
C ARG A 21 -6.39 -15.97 -4.13
N LEU A 22 -7.32 -16.93 -3.99
CA LEU A 22 -8.33 -16.97 -2.94
C LEU A 22 -7.77 -17.33 -1.54
N ASP A 23 -6.69 -18.09 -1.46
CA ASP A 23 -6.09 -18.53 -0.18
C ASP A 23 -5.39 -17.40 0.61
N GLY A 24 -5.36 -16.17 0.08
CA GLY A 24 -4.62 -15.06 0.64
C GLY A 24 -5.22 -14.46 1.92
N GLU A 25 -6.53 -14.59 2.15
CA GLU A 25 -7.18 -13.93 3.29
C GLU A 25 -6.81 -14.55 4.65
N SER A 26 -6.90 -15.88 4.78
CA SER A 26 -6.47 -16.57 6.00
C SER A 26 -4.98 -16.39 6.24
N ARG A 27 -4.17 -16.40 5.18
CA ARG A 27 -2.72 -16.22 5.27
C ARG A 27 -2.33 -14.82 5.72
N THR A 28 -2.94 -13.78 5.14
CA THR A 28 -2.67 -12.38 5.53
C THR A 28 -3.11 -12.09 6.96
N ALA A 29 -4.26 -12.62 7.41
CA ALA A 29 -4.70 -12.49 8.80
C ALA A 29 -3.73 -13.16 9.79
N GLY A 30 -3.27 -14.37 9.49
CA GLY A 30 -2.28 -15.07 10.31
C GLY A 30 -0.95 -14.32 10.40
N LEU A 31 -0.45 -13.78 9.29
CA LEU A 31 0.79 -12.99 9.26
C LEU A 31 0.69 -11.70 10.09
N ILE A 32 -0.44 -10.99 10.00
CA ILE A 32 -0.68 -9.79 10.83
C ILE A 32 -0.75 -10.17 12.31
N HIS A 33 -1.43 -11.26 12.64
CA HIS A 33 -1.49 -11.74 14.02
C HIS A 33 -0.10 -12.05 14.58
N SER A 34 0.70 -12.86 13.87
CA SER A 34 2.08 -13.17 14.28
C SER A 34 2.96 -11.92 14.36
N GLY A 35 2.80 -10.96 13.45
CA GLY A 35 3.51 -9.67 13.51
C GLY A 35 3.17 -8.89 14.79
N ASN A 36 1.89 -8.85 15.16
CA ASN A 36 1.45 -8.21 16.40
C ASN A 36 1.95 -8.95 17.65
N GLU A 37 1.94 -10.28 17.67
CA GLU A 37 2.48 -11.07 18.78
C GLU A 37 3.97 -10.79 19.00
N ILE A 38 4.75 -10.70 17.93
CA ILE A 38 6.17 -10.33 17.99
C ILE A 38 6.31 -8.91 18.56
N LEU A 39 5.51 -7.95 18.11
CA LEU A 39 5.56 -6.58 18.61
C LEU A 39 5.20 -6.48 20.09
N GLU A 40 4.18 -7.20 20.54
CA GLU A 40 3.81 -7.26 21.95
C GLU A 40 4.95 -7.87 22.79
N MET A 41 5.57 -8.96 22.34
CA MET A 41 6.72 -9.55 23.04
C MET A 41 7.86 -8.53 23.23
N HIS A 42 8.11 -7.67 22.24
CA HIS A 42 9.16 -6.65 22.32
C HIS A 42 8.80 -5.49 23.27
N LYS A 43 7.52 -5.22 23.55
CA LYS A 43 7.12 -4.20 24.55
C LYS A 43 7.45 -4.62 25.98
N TYR A 44 7.39 -5.93 26.26
CA TYR A 44 7.54 -6.46 27.61
C TYR A 44 8.94 -6.98 27.93
N TYR A 45 9.87 -7.00 26.97
CA TYR A 45 11.27 -7.39 27.20
C TYR A 45 12.18 -6.16 27.43
N PRO A 46 12.62 -5.89 28.68
CA PRO A 46 13.43 -4.72 28.98
C PRO A 46 14.89 -4.81 28.49
N GLU A 47 15.40 -6.00 28.14
CA GLU A 47 16.81 -6.24 27.77
C GLU A 47 17.16 -6.00 26.30
N ILE A 48 16.23 -5.48 25.49
CA ILE A 48 16.47 -5.24 24.06
C ILE A 48 17.39 -4.02 23.89
N SER A 49 18.44 -4.16 23.07
CA SER A 49 19.36 -3.05 22.79
C SER A 49 18.65 -1.87 22.10
N PRO A 50 19.14 -0.63 22.25
CA PRO A 50 18.53 0.53 21.57
C PRO A 50 18.46 0.36 20.04
N GLN A 51 19.48 -0.26 19.45
CA GLN A 51 19.56 -0.53 18.00
C GLN A 51 18.50 -1.51 17.54
N GLU A 52 18.27 -2.59 18.31
CA GLU A 52 17.20 -3.54 18.01
C GLU A 52 15.82 -2.90 18.18
N ARG A 53 15.63 -2.02 19.17
CA ARG A 53 14.36 -1.28 19.34
C ARG A 53 14.06 -0.37 18.15
N GLU A 54 15.06 0.34 17.65
CA GLU A 54 14.92 1.19 16.47
C GLU A 54 14.53 0.35 15.24
N SER A 55 15.25 -0.75 14.99
CA SER A 55 14.94 -1.65 13.88
C SER A 55 13.55 -2.29 13.99
N VAL A 56 13.11 -2.68 15.20
CA VAL A 56 11.74 -3.17 15.42
C VAL A 56 10.70 -2.07 15.17
N SER A 57 10.99 -0.83 15.56
CA SER A 57 10.12 0.32 15.30
C SER A 57 9.98 0.59 13.79
N GLU A 58 11.07 0.54 13.03
CA GLU A 58 11.03 0.65 11.56
C GLU A 58 10.18 -0.46 10.94
N GLN A 59 10.39 -1.72 11.36
CA GLN A 59 9.63 -2.86 10.86
C GLN A 59 8.15 -2.82 11.28
N HIS A 60 7.84 -2.20 12.43
CA HIS A 60 6.45 -1.93 12.82
C HIS A 60 5.77 -0.94 11.87
N ILE A 61 6.47 0.13 11.47
CA ILE A 61 5.95 1.09 10.49
C ILE A 61 5.64 0.37 9.18
N VAL A 62 6.54 -0.48 8.70
CA VAL A 62 6.33 -1.28 7.48
C VAL A 62 5.10 -2.20 7.62
N LEU A 63 4.93 -2.86 8.76
CA LEU A 63 3.76 -3.71 9.01
C LEU A 63 2.45 -2.90 8.89
N ARG A 64 2.39 -1.71 9.51
CA ARG A 64 1.19 -0.84 9.45
C ARG A 64 0.92 -0.32 8.04
N GLN A 65 1.96 -0.03 7.27
CA GLN A 65 1.83 0.35 5.87
C GLN A 65 1.24 -0.80 5.04
N LEU A 66 1.73 -2.03 5.22
CA LEU A 66 1.20 -3.22 4.54
C LEU A 66 -0.25 -3.53 4.95
N GLU A 67 -0.60 -3.36 6.22
CA GLU A 67 -1.98 -3.49 6.71
C GLU A 67 -2.93 -2.48 6.04
N ALA A 68 -2.49 -1.23 5.89
CA ALA A 68 -3.27 -0.20 5.18
C ALA A 68 -3.50 -0.57 3.71
N VAL A 69 -2.46 -1.04 3.02
CA VAL A 69 -2.57 -1.54 1.63
C VAL A 69 -3.55 -2.70 1.56
N LEU A 70 -3.45 -3.69 2.45
CA LEU A 70 -4.35 -4.84 2.48
C LEU A 70 -5.82 -4.42 2.71
N SER A 71 -6.06 -3.45 3.61
CA SER A 71 -7.40 -2.93 3.88
C SER A 71 -8.06 -2.38 2.62
N ILE A 72 -7.32 -1.61 1.82
CA ILE A 72 -7.79 -1.07 0.54
C ILE A 72 -8.16 -2.19 -0.44
N HIS A 73 -7.31 -3.23 -0.56
CA HIS A 73 -7.63 -4.38 -1.40
C HIS A 73 -8.91 -5.10 -0.96
N LYS A 74 -9.14 -5.24 0.35
CA LYS A 74 -10.36 -5.86 0.90
C LYS A 74 -11.60 -5.02 0.61
N LEU A 75 -11.53 -3.70 0.83
CA LEU A 75 -12.64 -2.78 0.53
C LEU A 75 -13.02 -2.83 -0.96
N ALA A 76 -12.02 -2.74 -1.84
CA ALA A 76 -12.25 -2.80 -3.29
C ALA A 76 -12.86 -4.13 -3.74
N ARG A 77 -12.40 -5.27 -3.19
CA ARG A 77 -12.98 -6.59 -3.48
C ARG A 77 -14.40 -6.75 -2.94
N GLY A 78 -14.73 -6.09 -1.83
CA GLY A 78 -16.08 -6.04 -1.29
C GLY A 78 -17.03 -5.10 -2.04
N GLY A 79 -16.57 -4.39 -3.10
CA GLY A 79 -17.37 -3.40 -3.83
C GLY A 79 -17.47 -2.04 -3.12
N HIS A 80 -16.78 -1.85 -2.00
CA HIS A 80 -16.72 -0.59 -1.25
C HIS A 80 -15.72 0.38 -1.89
N TYR A 81 -15.94 0.74 -3.16
CA TYR A 81 -15.00 1.53 -3.96
C TYR A 81 -14.75 2.93 -3.38
N ALA A 82 -15.80 3.60 -2.88
CA ALA A 82 -15.67 4.93 -2.29
C ALA A 82 -14.79 4.92 -1.03
N ASP A 83 -14.93 3.90 -0.20
CA ASP A 83 -14.13 3.75 1.02
C ASP A 83 -12.68 3.38 0.68
N ALA A 84 -12.48 2.50 -0.31
CA ALA A 84 -11.15 2.17 -0.81
C ALA A 84 -10.40 3.42 -1.31
N LEU A 85 -11.05 4.28 -2.10
CA LEU A 85 -10.44 5.52 -2.61
C LEU A 85 -10.15 6.53 -1.51
N ARG A 86 -11.03 6.64 -0.51
CA ARG A 86 -10.79 7.49 0.65
C ARG A 86 -9.54 7.05 1.41
N GLU A 87 -9.37 5.74 1.61
CA GLU A 87 -8.19 5.20 2.27
C GLU A 87 -6.92 5.38 1.42
N VAL A 88 -7.00 5.23 0.08
CA VAL A 88 -5.88 5.54 -0.84
C VAL A 88 -5.40 6.98 -0.67
N ALA A 89 -6.33 7.94 -0.65
CA ALA A 89 -5.99 9.36 -0.49
C ALA A 89 -5.42 9.71 0.90
N ARG A 90 -5.63 8.86 1.91
CA ARG A 90 -5.17 9.06 3.29
C ARG A 90 -3.84 8.37 3.61
N LEU A 91 -3.25 7.65 2.65
CA LEU A 91 -1.98 6.97 2.88
C LEU A 91 -0.87 8.01 3.15
N PRO A 92 -0.28 8.04 4.35
CA PRO A 92 0.73 9.06 4.68
C PRO A 92 2.05 8.85 3.92
N PHE A 93 2.23 7.65 3.35
CA PHE A 93 3.46 7.22 2.68
C PHE A 93 3.34 7.27 1.15
N LEU A 94 2.21 7.70 0.60
CA LEU A 94 2.02 7.97 -0.82
C LEU A 94 1.33 9.32 -1.01
N PRO A 95 1.89 10.23 -1.84
CA PRO A 95 1.33 11.57 -2.04
C PRO A 95 0.14 11.52 -3.03
N LEU A 96 -0.92 10.80 -2.66
CA LEU A 96 -2.11 10.60 -3.48
C LEU A 96 -3.30 11.48 -3.08
N ASP A 97 -3.18 12.28 -2.02
CA ASP A 97 -4.22 13.22 -1.62
C ASP A 97 -4.40 14.29 -2.72
N PRO A 98 -5.58 14.36 -3.38
CA PRO A 98 -5.85 15.36 -4.41
C PRO A 98 -5.80 16.81 -3.91
N ARG A 99 -5.93 17.03 -2.59
CA ARG A 99 -5.91 18.35 -1.96
C ARG A 99 -4.50 18.86 -1.70
N THR A 100 -3.52 17.98 -1.73
CA THR A 100 -2.12 18.36 -1.52
C THR A 100 -1.48 18.75 -2.85
N PRO A 101 -0.57 19.75 -2.88
CA PRO A 101 0.22 20.03 -4.07
C PRO A 101 1.05 18.81 -4.48
N ASP A 102 1.50 18.75 -5.72
CA ASP A 102 2.38 17.68 -6.18
C ASP A 102 3.71 17.79 -5.42
N ALA A 103 3.89 16.91 -4.44
CA ALA A 103 5.16 16.77 -3.75
C ALA A 103 6.16 16.20 -4.75
N THR A 104 7.11 17.03 -5.16
CA THR A 104 8.29 16.55 -5.86
C THR A 104 9.13 15.78 -4.85
N THR A 105 9.64 14.62 -5.27
CA THR A 105 10.82 13.94 -4.70
C THR A 105 10.64 13.03 -3.47
N ASP A 106 11.18 11.81 -3.65
CA ASP A 106 11.77 10.87 -2.69
C ASP A 106 10.92 10.10 -1.67
N VAL A 107 9.64 10.42 -1.47
CA VAL A 107 8.80 9.63 -0.54
C VAL A 107 8.79 8.14 -0.91
N PHE A 108 8.71 7.84 -2.21
CA PHE A 108 8.74 6.46 -2.69
C PHE A 108 10.12 5.79 -2.52
N GLN A 109 11.22 6.55 -2.61
CA GLN A 109 12.58 6.03 -2.41
C GLN A 109 12.79 5.58 -0.96
N ASN A 110 12.18 6.31 -0.02
CA ASN A 110 12.29 6.04 1.40
C ASN A 110 11.35 4.91 1.89
N LEU A 111 10.48 4.38 1.03
CA LEU A 111 9.64 3.23 1.39
C LEU A 111 10.46 1.96 1.51
N SER A 112 10.06 1.09 2.43
CA SER A 112 10.58 -0.27 2.48
C SER A 112 10.33 -1.01 1.15
N PRO A 113 11.28 -1.82 0.65
CA PRO A 113 11.09 -2.65 -0.53
C PRO A 113 9.81 -3.51 -0.49
N HIS A 114 9.42 -3.97 0.71
CA HIS A 114 8.20 -4.76 0.92
C HIS A 114 6.93 -3.96 0.58
N VAL A 115 6.90 -2.67 0.92
CA VAL A 115 5.76 -1.79 0.59
C VAL A 115 5.81 -1.37 -0.87
N GLN A 116 7.00 -1.03 -1.39
CA GLN A 116 7.18 -0.67 -2.80
C GLN A 116 6.65 -1.75 -3.74
N ALA A 117 6.85 -3.03 -3.40
CA ALA A 117 6.37 -4.17 -4.19
C ALA A 117 4.84 -4.23 -4.33
N CYS A 118 4.09 -3.69 -3.36
CA CYS A 118 2.63 -3.67 -3.38
C CYS A 118 2.04 -2.45 -4.08
N VAL A 119 2.81 -1.37 -4.27
CA VAL A 119 2.30 -0.10 -4.81
C VAL A 119 1.74 -0.23 -6.24
N PRO A 120 2.37 -0.96 -7.19
CA PRO A 120 1.78 -1.10 -8.52
C PRO A 120 0.38 -1.70 -8.49
N ASP A 121 0.16 -2.73 -7.67
CA ASP A 121 -1.13 -3.40 -7.53
C ASP A 121 -2.16 -2.54 -6.81
N LEU A 122 -1.72 -1.78 -5.79
CA LEU A 122 -2.54 -0.77 -5.12
C LEU A 122 -3.05 0.29 -6.11
N LEU A 123 -2.17 0.83 -6.96
CA LEU A 123 -2.55 1.84 -7.96
C LEU A 123 -3.53 1.26 -9.00
N LYS A 124 -3.33 0.01 -9.44
CA LYS A 124 -4.30 -0.67 -10.33
C LYS A 124 -5.67 -0.82 -9.68
N VAL A 125 -5.70 -1.17 -8.38
CA VAL A 125 -6.95 -1.26 -7.63
C VAL A 125 -7.60 0.11 -7.51
N ALA A 126 -6.86 1.16 -7.18
CA ALA A 126 -7.38 2.52 -7.13
C ALA A 126 -7.98 2.96 -8.48
N LEU A 127 -7.29 2.72 -9.59
CA LEU A 127 -7.82 3.00 -10.94
C LEU A 127 -9.09 2.18 -11.23
N THR A 128 -9.12 0.91 -10.84
CA THR A 128 -10.32 0.07 -10.99
C THR A 128 -11.49 0.61 -10.16
N CYS A 129 -11.25 1.06 -8.93
CA CYS A 129 -12.29 1.70 -8.11
C CYS A 129 -12.80 2.99 -8.78
N LEU A 130 -11.90 3.79 -9.36
CA LEU A 130 -12.26 5.00 -10.10
C LEU A 130 -13.09 4.69 -11.35
N ASP A 131 -12.83 3.59 -12.05
CA ASP A 131 -13.61 3.17 -13.24
C ASP A 131 -15.05 2.76 -12.86
N ASN A 132 -15.28 2.31 -11.62
CA ASN A 132 -16.59 1.86 -11.14
C ASN A 132 -17.39 2.96 -10.43
N MET A 133 -16.90 4.20 -10.42
CA MET A 133 -17.54 5.32 -9.73
C MET A 133 -17.84 6.47 -10.70
N VAL A 134 -18.97 7.15 -10.47
CA VAL A 134 -19.34 8.35 -11.21
C VAL A 134 -18.72 9.57 -10.53
N ASP A 135 -17.98 10.37 -11.31
CA ASP A 135 -17.39 11.62 -10.83
C ASP A 135 -18.46 12.71 -10.73
N SER A 136 -18.84 13.07 -9.50
CA SER A 136 -19.88 14.07 -9.23
C SER A 136 -19.32 15.47 -8.96
N ASP A 137 -18.12 15.57 -8.40
CA ASP A 137 -17.55 16.82 -7.86
C ASP A 137 -16.13 17.12 -8.38
N GLY A 138 -15.60 16.30 -9.29
CA GLY A 138 -14.25 16.44 -9.84
C GLY A 138 -13.16 15.85 -8.95
N SER A 139 -13.48 15.35 -7.76
CA SER A 139 -12.49 14.76 -6.84
C SER A 139 -11.89 13.47 -7.39
N LEU A 140 -12.69 12.66 -8.10
CA LEU A 140 -12.22 11.42 -8.72
C LEU A 140 -11.26 11.71 -9.87
N ARG A 141 -11.55 12.75 -10.67
CA ARG A 141 -10.65 13.22 -11.72
C ARG A 141 -9.34 13.75 -11.17
N ALA A 142 -9.39 14.52 -10.08
CA ALA A 142 -8.20 15.03 -9.41
C ALA A 142 -7.33 13.89 -8.87
N LEU A 143 -7.94 12.86 -8.25
CA LEU A 143 -7.23 11.67 -7.80
C LEU A 143 -6.61 10.89 -8.96
N ARG A 144 -7.32 10.74 -10.08
CA ARG A 144 -6.80 10.08 -11.28
C ARG A 144 -5.58 10.83 -11.85
N ALA A 145 -5.66 12.16 -11.94
CA ALA A 145 -4.52 13.00 -12.34
C ALA A 145 -3.34 12.84 -11.38
N LYS A 146 -3.59 12.79 -10.08
CA LYS A 146 -2.56 12.57 -9.05
C LYS A 146 -1.83 11.24 -9.23
N ILE A 147 -2.55 10.16 -9.49
CA ILE A 147 -1.98 8.84 -9.77
C ILE A 147 -1.11 8.88 -11.04
N ALA A 148 -1.58 9.54 -12.10
CA ALA A 148 -0.82 9.68 -13.34
C ALA A 148 0.49 10.48 -13.13
N SER A 149 0.40 11.63 -12.44
CA SER A 149 1.57 12.43 -12.07
C SER A 149 2.56 11.63 -11.21
N PHE A 150 2.06 10.85 -10.24
CA PHE A 150 2.90 10.00 -9.40
C PHE A 150 3.68 8.97 -10.21
N ILE A 151 3.03 8.29 -11.16
CA ILE A 151 3.67 7.29 -12.03
C ILE A 151 4.69 7.96 -12.96
N ALA A 152 4.34 9.11 -13.57
CA ALA A 152 5.23 9.86 -14.45
C ALA A 152 6.50 10.32 -13.72
N ASN A 153 6.35 10.86 -12.50
CA ASN A 153 7.46 11.31 -11.66
C ASN A 153 8.37 10.17 -11.17
N ASN A 154 7.90 8.92 -11.25
CA ASN A 154 8.66 7.73 -10.87
C ASN A 154 8.92 6.78 -12.08
N SER A 155 8.86 7.30 -13.32
CA SER A 155 8.96 6.50 -14.55
C SER A 155 10.27 5.72 -14.73
N SER A 156 11.34 6.11 -14.03
CA SER A 156 12.64 5.41 -14.03
C SER A 156 12.60 4.02 -13.39
N ARG A 157 11.51 3.64 -12.70
CA ARG A 157 11.42 2.40 -11.91
C ARG A 157 10.84 1.18 -12.64
N ASN A 158 10.73 1.20 -13.97
CA ASN A 158 10.20 0.08 -14.76
C ASN A 158 8.86 -0.45 -14.23
N TRP A 159 7.87 0.43 -14.11
CA TRP A 159 6.52 0.02 -13.72
C TRP A 159 5.97 -1.10 -14.62
N PRO A 160 5.12 -1.99 -14.09
CA PRO A 160 4.45 -3.02 -14.89
C PRO A 160 3.71 -2.39 -16.08
N ARG A 161 3.85 -2.98 -17.27
CA ARG A 161 3.26 -2.46 -18.51
C ARG A 161 1.75 -2.28 -18.42
N ASP A 162 1.08 -3.21 -17.75
CA ASP A 162 -0.37 -3.16 -17.55
C ASP A 162 -0.82 -2.00 -16.65
N LEU A 163 0.04 -1.49 -15.75
CA LEU A 163 -0.24 -0.27 -15.01
C LEU A 163 -0.23 0.96 -15.95
N TYR A 164 0.75 1.07 -16.83
CA TYR A 164 0.80 2.16 -17.82
C TYR A 164 -0.40 2.12 -18.77
N GLU A 165 -0.76 0.93 -19.26
CA GLU A 165 -1.93 0.75 -20.14
C GLU A 165 -3.22 1.15 -19.42
N LYS A 166 -3.37 0.78 -18.15
CA LYS A 166 -4.55 1.15 -17.36
C LYS A 166 -4.65 2.64 -17.08
N VAL A 167 -3.53 3.32 -16.85
CA VAL A 167 -3.50 4.79 -16.78
C VAL A 167 -3.87 5.38 -18.13
N ALA A 168 -3.33 4.89 -19.24
CA ALA A 168 -3.63 5.41 -20.57
C ALA A 168 -5.11 5.24 -20.97
N GLN A 169 -5.76 4.15 -20.56
CA GLN A 169 -7.21 3.93 -20.77
C GLN A 169 -8.10 4.82 -19.90
N SER A 170 -7.54 5.40 -18.85
CA SER A 170 -8.23 6.22 -17.87
C SER A 170 -8.34 7.70 -18.28
N PHE A 171 -7.68 8.13 -19.36
CA PHE A 171 -7.66 9.51 -19.87
C PHE A 171 -8.13 9.62 -21.32
#